data_AF-A0A814FG96-F1
#
_entry.id   AF-A0A814FG96-F1
#
_cell.length_a   1.000
_cell.length_b   1.000
_cell.length_c   1.000
_cell.angle_alpha   90.00
_cell.angle_beta   90.00
_cell.angle_gamma   90.00
#
_symmetry.space_group_name_H-M   'P 1'
#
loop_
_entity.id
_entity.type
_entity.pdbx_description
1 polymer ?
#
loop_
_entity_poly.entity_id
_entity_poly.type
_entity_poly.pdbx_seq_one_letter_code
_entity_poly.pdbx_strand_id
1 'polypeptide(L)'
;MTGTNDILAEFDAHVGDCSCHLRAQMLLSLTCYYRESKRREWIDDVIGVLKNIENNIITMYSDIHRAHGVVRSLGFSSLISLDDLFDRIGCTSLFKILDNQSSKIDSDSKDKKSIDTNPTIGHQNRKVTGDKWNLSDYRMVTRFLSSCRLLSLYKTATLEPGATRICYRLDPFVVFFENKKQFDQLDLINNNLLPNLITHNDLPSHRTLTNEMENMQIYITELTSDWISGLSDEIGLGEPIQRLLQSSTRLSARKLRCIPAYPSLLVIRFEWFVKNIPIFLVVRRFCTQGYHNAFYRISVKPTAVRQYIEAVRQNNAKIVDHGNIDWFDVTPVSLNSVLLDDWARQPHVIIISNSIAGSMDDFYIRMGDNNQNGVHNESCPEYDMRQRERMGCD
;
A
#
# COMPACT_ATOMS: atom_id res chain seq x y z
N MET A 1 3.81 -29.98 2.17
CA MET A 1 3.76 -28.66 2.82
C MET A 1 2.93 -27.74 1.93
N THR A 2 1.63 -27.69 2.16
CA THR A 2 0.72 -26.74 1.51
C THR A 2 0.90 -25.40 2.21
N GLY A 3 1.90 -24.64 1.78
CA GLY A 3 2.05 -23.25 2.19
C GLY A 3 0.79 -22.53 1.73
N THR A 4 -0.03 -22.09 2.68
CA THR A 4 -1.06 -21.09 2.39
C THR A 4 -0.31 -19.83 1.98
N ASN A 5 -0.10 -19.63 0.68
CA ASN A 5 0.41 -18.37 0.17
C ASN A 5 -0.56 -17.28 0.65
N ASP A 6 -0.12 -16.47 1.59
CA ASP A 6 -0.85 -15.30 2.05
C ASP A 6 -0.69 -14.25 0.94
N ILE A 7 -1.62 -14.27 -0.04
CA ILE A 7 -1.55 -13.46 -1.28
C ILE A 7 -1.42 -11.96 -0.94
N LEU A 8 -1.93 -11.53 0.21
CA LEU A 8 -1.80 -10.15 0.69
C LEU A 8 -0.37 -9.79 1.15
N ALA A 9 0.45 -10.79 1.51
CA ALA A 9 1.85 -10.58 1.90
C ALA A 9 2.77 -10.24 0.72
N GLU A 10 2.33 -10.47 -0.52
CA GLU A 10 3.09 -10.12 -1.75
C GLU A 10 2.88 -8.65 -2.18
N PHE A 11 2.03 -7.92 -1.47
CA PHE A 11 1.57 -6.60 -1.88
C PHE A 11 2.44 -5.46 -1.34
N ASP A 12 2.93 -4.59 -2.23
CA ASP A 12 3.67 -3.37 -1.86
C ASP A 12 2.78 -2.12 -2.01
N ALA A 13 2.45 -1.50 -0.88
CA ALA A 13 1.68 -0.26 -0.82
C ALA A 13 2.54 1.02 -0.79
N HIS A 14 3.87 0.92 -0.94
CA HIS A 14 4.77 2.08 -0.98
C HIS A 14 4.61 2.83 -2.29
N VAL A 15 3.77 3.86 -2.30
CA VAL A 15 3.41 4.59 -3.52
C VAL A 15 3.64 6.10 -3.34
N GLY A 16 4.81 6.61 -3.71
CA GLY A 16 5.08 8.05 -3.80
C GLY A 16 5.07 8.84 -2.47
N ASP A 17 6.07 9.71 -2.36
CA ASP A 17 6.42 10.86 -1.49
C ASP A 17 5.80 11.10 -0.10
N CYS A 18 4.63 10.58 0.27
CA CYS A 18 4.05 10.76 1.61
C CYS A 18 3.31 9.50 2.10
N SER A 19 3.32 9.27 3.41
CA SER A 19 2.40 8.34 4.08
C SER A 19 2.52 6.85 3.69
N CYS A 20 3.68 6.38 3.24
CA CYS A 20 3.88 4.94 2.99
C CYS A 20 3.67 4.09 4.26
N HIS A 21 4.11 4.58 5.42
CA HIS A 21 3.89 3.97 6.73
C HIS A 21 2.41 3.83 7.08
N LEU A 22 1.58 4.79 6.68
CA LEU A 22 0.13 4.73 6.85
C LEU A 22 -0.50 3.62 6.02
N ARG A 23 -0.10 3.52 4.75
CA ARG A 23 -0.63 2.47 3.86
C ARG A 23 -0.16 1.07 4.24
N ALA A 24 1.04 0.94 4.78
CA ALA A 24 1.50 -0.31 5.39
C ALA A 24 0.58 -0.73 6.56
N GLN A 25 0.17 0.22 7.41
CA GLN A 25 -0.79 -0.04 8.49
C GLN A 25 -2.20 -0.38 7.97
N MET A 26 -2.66 0.29 6.91
CA MET A 26 -3.93 -0.04 6.25
C MET A 26 -3.92 -1.46 5.66
N LEU A 27 -2.82 -1.85 5.00
CA LEU A 27 -2.63 -3.19 4.46
C LEU A 27 -2.56 -4.26 5.57
N LEU A 28 -1.91 -3.94 6.69
CA LEU A 28 -1.92 -4.82 7.86
C LEU A 28 -3.35 -5.02 8.39
N SER A 29 -4.14 -3.94 8.44
CA SER A 29 -5.55 -4.01 8.86
C SER A 29 -6.37 -4.90 7.93
N LEU A 30 -6.16 -4.79 6.61
CA LEU A 30 -6.75 -5.69 5.61
C LEU A 30 -6.32 -7.14 5.85
N THR A 31 -5.02 -7.39 6.03
CA THR A 31 -4.48 -8.73 6.26
C THR A 31 -5.10 -9.37 7.49
N CYS A 32 -5.20 -8.64 8.59
CA CYS A 32 -5.88 -9.11 9.81
C CYS A 32 -7.36 -9.38 9.57
N TYR A 33 -8.06 -8.52 8.84
CA TYR A 33 -9.50 -8.64 8.57
C TYR A 33 -9.82 -9.85 7.67
N TYR A 34 -9.04 -10.08 6.61
CA TYR A 34 -9.29 -11.13 5.61
C TYR A 34 -8.70 -12.51 5.98
N ARG A 35 -8.04 -12.63 7.15
CA ARG A 35 -7.57 -13.92 7.67
C ARG A 35 -8.67 -14.88 8.09
N GLU A 36 -9.86 -14.37 8.37
CA GLU A 36 -11.02 -15.21 8.68
C GLU A 36 -11.44 -16.05 7.47
N SER A 37 -11.73 -17.34 7.67
CA SER A 37 -11.97 -18.30 6.58
C SER A 37 -13.04 -17.84 5.58
N LYS A 38 -14.19 -17.33 6.07
CA LYS A 38 -15.29 -16.83 5.22
C LYS A 38 -14.89 -15.67 4.32
N ARG A 39 -13.98 -14.81 4.78
CA ARG A 39 -13.50 -13.64 4.02
C ARG A 39 -12.40 -14.04 3.03
N ARG A 40 -11.65 -15.09 3.34
CA ARG A 40 -10.69 -15.70 2.43
C ARG A 40 -11.40 -16.32 1.22
N GLU A 41 -12.52 -17.00 1.44
CA GLU A 41 -13.35 -17.54 0.34
C GLU A 41 -13.77 -16.44 -0.65
N TRP A 42 -14.13 -15.25 -0.15
CA TRP A 42 -14.43 -14.10 -1.02
C TRP A 42 -13.22 -13.66 -1.86
N ILE A 43 -12.01 -13.63 -1.31
CA ILE A 43 -10.79 -13.31 -2.08
C ILE A 43 -10.60 -14.34 -3.19
N ASP A 44 -10.73 -15.62 -2.87
CA ASP A 44 -10.58 -16.71 -3.83
C ASP A 44 -11.64 -16.64 -4.95
N ASP A 45 -12.89 -16.32 -4.61
CA ASP A 45 -13.98 -16.09 -5.56
C ASP A 45 -13.69 -14.92 -6.51
N VAL A 46 -13.22 -13.79 -5.98
CA VAL A 46 -12.85 -12.61 -6.78
C VAL A 46 -11.69 -12.93 -7.72
N ILE A 47 -10.65 -13.63 -7.22
CA ILE A 47 -9.54 -14.09 -8.05
C ILE A 47 -10.04 -15.01 -9.16
N GLY A 48 -10.95 -15.94 -8.86
CA GLY A 48 -11.58 -16.82 -9.83
C GLY A 48 -12.31 -16.05 -10.93
N VAL A 49 -13.10 -15.04 -10.56
CA VAL A 49 -13.82 -14.20 -11.53
C VAL A 49 -12.86 -13.36 -12.36
N LEU A 50 -11.81 -12.78 -11.78
CA LEU A 50 -10.82 -12.00 -12.54
C LEU A 50 -10.08 -12.87 -13.57
N LYS A 51 -9.71 -14.10 -13.22
CA LYS A 51 -9.12 -15.07 -14.17
C LYS A 51 -10.10 -15.43 -15.30
N ASN A 52 -11.38 -15.57 -14.99
CA ASN A 52 -12.40 -15.81 -16.00
C ASN A 52 -12.57 -14.61 -16.94
N ILE A 53 -12.55 -13.39 -16.40
CA ILE A 53 -12.60 -12.16 -17.20
C ILE A 53 -11.41 -12.09 -18.15
N GLU A 54 -10.20 -12.38 -17.66
CA GLU A 54 -8.99 -12.45 -18.49
C GLU A 54 -9.15 -13.44 -19.66
N ASN A 55 -9.58 -14.67 -19.38
CA ASN A 55 -9.83 -15.69 -20.39
C ASN A 55 -10.92 -15.28 -21.40
N ASN A 56 -11.97 -14.60 -20.93
CA ASN A 56 -13.06 -14.12 -21.80
C ASN A 56 -12.60 -12.98 -22.71
N ILE A 57 -11.79 -12.04 -22.18
CA ILE A 57 -11.17 -10.97 -22.96
C ILE A 57 -10.33 -11.59 -24.09
N ILE A 58 -9.47 -12.55 -23.74
CA ILE A 58 -8.63 -13.29 -24.67
C ILE A 58 -9.47 -13.95 -25.78
N THR A 59 -10.53 -14.68 -25.39
CA THR A 59 -11.41 -15.38 -26.34
C THR A 59 -12.12 -14.39 -27.25
N MET A 60 -12.65 -13.30 -26.68
CA MET A 60 -13.31 -12.23 -27.43
C MET A 60 -12.36 -11.59 -28.45
N TYR A 61 -11.11 -11.31 -28.10
CA TYR A 61 -10.12 -10.79 -29.04
C TYR A 61 -9.82 -11.78 -30.18
N SER A 62 -9.67 -13.07 -29.86
CA SER A 62 -9.47 -14.13 -30.88
C SER A 62 -10.64 -14.20 -31.87
N ASP A 63 -11.86 -14.09 -31.35
CA ASP A 63 -13.09 -14.06 -32.15
C ASP A 63 -13.16 -12.84 -33.08
N ILE A 64 -12.84 -11.64 -32.55
CA ILE A 64 -12.76 -10.40 -33.34
C ILE A 64 -11.74 -10.54 -34.47
N HIS A 65 -10.56 -11.11 -34.18
CA HIS A 65 -9.54 -11.35 -35.18
C HIS A 65 -10.03 -12.26 -36.31
N ARG A 66 -10.54 -13.43 -35.95
CA ARG A 66 -11.04 -14.42 -36.92
C ARG A 66 -12.16 -13.83 -37.80
N ALA A 67 -12.92 -12.89 -37.26
CA ALA A 67 -14.07 -12.30 -37.92
C ALA A 67 -13.75 -11.06 -38.79
N HIS A 68 -12.50 -10.57 -38.88
CA HIS A 68 -12.03 -9.33 -39.56
C HIS A 68 -12.83 -8.89 -40.82
N GLY A 69 -14.05 -8.38 -40.62
CA GLY A 69 -15.02 -8.04 -41.68
C GLY A 69 -16.49 -8.05 -41.23
N VAL A 70 -16.90 -8.95 -40.31
CA VAL A 70 -18.30 -9.04 -39.84
C VAL A 70 -18.37 -9.14 -38.31
N VAL A 71 -18.13 -8.00 -37.65
CA VAL A 71 -18.30 -7.85 -36.18
C VAL A 71 -19.70 -8.27 -35.71
N ARG A 72 -20.72 -8.11 -36.57
CA ARG A 72 -22.11 -8.55 -36.32
C ARG A 72 -22.25 -10.04 -36.02
N SER A 73 -21.40 -10.89 -36.61
CA SER A 73 -21.43 -12.34 -36.41
C SER A 73 -21.01 -12.76 -34.99
N LEU A 74 -20.31 -11.88 -34.29
CA LEU A 74 -19.91 -12.07 -32.91
C LEU A 74 -21.01 -11.67 -31.92
N GLY A 75 -22.19 -11.27 -32.39
CA GLY A 75 -23.28 -10.78 -31.53
C GLY A 75 -23.15 -9.29 -31.15
N PHE A 76 -22.16 -8.60 -31.71
CA PHE A 76 -21.98 -7.17 -31.53
C PHE A 76 -22.85 -6.39 -32.52
N SER A 77 -23.80 -5.60 -32.01
CA SER A 77 -24.59 -4.68 -32.85
C SER A 77 -23.69 -3.55 -33.40
N SER A 78 -24.17 -2.74 -34.37
CA SER A 78 -23.42 -1.55 -34.84
C SER A 78 -23.22 -0.47 -33.76
N LEU A 79 -23.88 -0.62 -32.61
CA LEU A 79 -23.75 0.21 -31.42
C LEU A 79 -23.53 -0.72 -30.23
N ILE A 80 -22.31 -1.25 -30.07
CA ILE A 80 -21.94 -1.98 -28.84
C ILE A 80 -21.83 -0.92 -27.74
N SER A 81 -22.61 -1.06 -26.69
CA SER A 81 -22.39 -0.25 -25.49
C SER A 81 -21.23 -0.82 -24.67
N LEU A 82 -20.61 0.01 -23.83
CA LEU A 82 -19.61 -0.47 -22.85
C LEU A 82 -20.19 -1.54 -21.92
N ASP A 83 -21.48 -1.44 -21.60
CA ASP A 83 -22.17 -2.41 -20.75
C ASP A 83 -22.28 -3.78 -21.43
N ASP A 84 -22.59 -3.83 -22.72
CA ASP A 84 -22.61 -5.09 -23.50
C ASP A 84 -21.23 -5.75 -23.53
N LEU A 85 -20.16 -4.94 -23.62
CA LEU A 85 -18.79 -5.44 -23.58
C LEU A 85 -18.46 -5.99 -22.19
N PHE A 86 -18.81 -5.27 -21.13
CA PHE A 86 -18.61 -5.69 -19.76
C PHE A 86 -19.39 -6.95 -19.40
N ASP A 87 -20.62 -7.08 -19.88
CA ASP A 87 -21.40 -8.31 -19.74
C ASP A 87 -20.72 -9.48 -20.44
N ARG A 88 -20.29 -9.28 -21.68
CA ARG A 88 -19.64 -10.33 -22.48
C ARG A 88 -18.36 -10.85 -21.85
N ILE A 89 -17.52 -9.97 -21.30
CA ILE A 89 -16.28 -10.39 -20.64
C ILE A 89 -16.53 -10.90 -19.21
N GLY A 90 -17.73 -10.72 -18.66
CA GLY A 90 -18.12 -11.21 -17.33
C GLY A 90 -17.89 -10.22 -16.19
N CYS A 91 -17.63 -8.95 -16.47
CA CYS A 91 -17.48 -7.90 -15.45
C CYS A 91 -18.72 -7.71 -14.58
N THR A 92 -19.93 -8.01 -15.08
CA THR A 92 -21.13 -7.93 -14.23
C THR A 92 -21.18 -8.99 -13.14
N SER A 93 -20.51 -10.13 -13.31
CA SER A 93 -20.32 -11.09 -12.22
C SER A 93 -19.41 -10.53 -11.14
N LEU A 94 -18.34 -9.83 -11.53
CA LEU A 94 -17.47 -9.12 -10.59
C LEU A 94 -18.24 -8.04 -9.83
N PHE A 95 -18.98 -7.18 -10.52
CA PHE A 95 -19.79 -6.14 -9.85
C PHE A 95 -20.82 -6.73 -8.90
N LYS A 96 -21.51 -7.81 -9.27
CA LYS A 96 -22.43 -8.53 -8.36
C LYS A 96 -21.73 -9.04 -7.11
N ILE A 97 -20.51 -9.59 -7.22
CA ILE A 97 -19.76 -10.05 -6.03
C ILE A 97 -19.39 -8.88 -5.12
N LEU A 98 -18.98 -7.75 -5.71
CA LEU A 98 -18.65 -6.54 -4.96
C LEU A 98 -19.88 -5.92 -4.29
N ASP A 99 -21.03 -5.90 -4.96
CA ASP A 99 -22.27 -5.26 -4.47
C ASP A 99 -23.08 -6.12 -3.48
N ASN A 100 -23.15 -7.44 -3.72
CA ASN A 100 -23.97 -8.36 -2.91
C ASN A 100 -23.46 -8.56 -1.47
N GLN A 101 -22.18 -8.29 -1.24
CA GLN A 101 -21.55 -8.47 0.07
C GLN A 101 -21.41 -7.15 0.84
N SER A 102 -21.40 -6.01 0.14
CA SER A 102 -21.47 -4.68 0.76
C SER A 102 -22.86 -4.47 1.40
N SER A 103 -23.93 -4.90 0.74
CA SER A 103 -25.32 -4.76 1.21
C SER A 103 -25.75 -5.71 2.34
N LYS A 104 -25.03 -6.82 2.57
CA LYS A 104 -25.37 -7.80 3.63
C LYS A 104 -24.82 -7.45 5.01
N ILE A 105 -23.88 -6.52 5.11
CA ILE A 105 -23.21 -6.15 6.37
C ILE A 105 -23.74 -4.80 6.90
N ASP A 106 -24.22 -3.92 6.03
CA ASP A 106 -24.67 -2.55 6.37
C ASP A 106 -26.12 -2.44 6.87
N SER A 107 -26.81 -3.56 7.18
CA SER A 107 -28.20 -3.49 7.65
C SER A 107 -28.39 -2.92 9.08
N ASP A 108 -27.33 -2.48 9.76
CA ASP A 108 -27.38 -2.03 11.16
C ASP A 108 -26.91 -0.58 11.43
N SER A 109 -26.65 0.26 10.43
CA SER A 109 -26.40 1.69 10.69
C SER A 109 -27.10 2.62 9.70
N LYS A 110 -28.24 3.18 10.11
CA LYS A 110 -28.82 4.35 9.47
C LYS A 110 -28.17 5.60 10.06
N ASP A 111 -27.39 6.32 9.26
CA ASP A 111 -27.14 7.72 9.57
C ASP A 111 -27.09 8.65 8.35
N LYS A 112 -27.54 9.87 8.65
CA LYS A 112 -28.06 10.89 7.73
C LYS A 112 -26.99 11.51 6.82
N LYS A 113 -27.33 11.70 5.54
CA LYS A 113 -26.58 12.57 4.61
C LYS A 113 -26.92 14.04 4.88
N SER A 114 -25.89 14.86 5.17
CA SER A 114 -25.97 16.31 5.15
C SER A 114 -25.58 16.88 3.78
N ILE A 115 -26.21 17.99 3.44
CA ILE A 115 -26.14 18.76 2.17
C ILE A 115 -25.10 19.91 2.30
N ASP A 116 -24.71 20.48 1.15
CA ASP A 116 -23.99 21.74 0.87
C ASP A 116 -22.50 21.64 0.50
N THR A 117 -21.92 22.41 -0.45
CA THR A 117 -22.35 23.54 -1.31
C THR A 117 -21.43 23.65 -2.57
N ASN A 118 -21.86 24.49 -3.54
CA ASN A 118 -21.36 24.74 -4.91
C ASN A 118 -19.83 24.77 -5.17
N PRO A 119 -19.35 24.22 -6.32
CA PRO A 119 -17.97 24.41 -6.78
C PRO A 119 -17.83 25.54 -7.81
N THR A 120 -16.83 26.38 -7.59
CA THR A 120 -16.28 27.35 -8.55
C THR A 120 -15.78 26.65 -9.82
N ILE A 121 -16.03 27.29 -10.96
CA ILE A 121 -15.79 26.77 -12.32
C ILE A 121 -14.28 26.74 -12.60
N GLY A 122 -13.67 25.57 -12.41
CA GLY A 122 -12.30 25.28 -12.81
C GLY A 122 -11.88 23.91 -12.29
N HIS A 123 -11.72 22.92 -13.17
CA HIS A 123 -11.35 21.51 -12.87
C HIS A 123 -12.48 20.55 -12.46
N GLN A 124 -13.59 20.52 -13.22
CA GLN A 124 -14.67 19.54 -13.04
C GLN A 124 -14.25 18.07 -13.32
N ASN A 125 -13.17 17.82 -14.07
CA ASN A 125 -12.72 16.47 -14.43
C ASN A 125 -11.92 15.75 -13.33
N ARG A 126 -11.84 16.31 -12.11
CA ARG A 126 -11.02 15.78 -11.00
C ARG A 126 -11.84 15.69 -9.71
N LYS A 127 -13.02 15.07 -9.79
CA LYS A 127 -13.82 14.72 -8.61
C LYS A 127 -13.83 13.21 -8.50
N VAL A 128 -12.77 12.67 -7.89
CA VAL A 128 -12.81 11.30 -7.40
C VAL A 128 -13.81 11.29 -6.24
N THR A 129 -14.79 10.38 -6.26
CA THR A 129 -15.65 10.18 -5.10
C THR A 129 -14.78 9.72 -3.93
N GLY A 130 -14.86 10.44 -2.80
CA GLY A 130 -14.15 10.08 -1.58
C GLY A 130 -14.80 8.84 -0.97
N ASP A 131 -14.14 7.71 -1.09
CA ASP A 131 -14.52 6.50 -0.37
C ASP A 131 -14.08 6.66 1.09
N LYS A 132 -14.88 6.15 2.03
CA LYS A 132 -14.44 6.03 3.43
C LYS A 132 -13.74 4.68 3.60
N TRP A 133 -12.69 4.65 4.42
CA TRP A 133 -12.01 3.39 4.73
C TRP A 133 -12.95 2.45 5.49
N ASN A 134 -13.44 1.43 4.79
CA ASN A 134 -14.32 0.39 5.30
C ASN A 134 -13.87 -0.96 4.74
N LEU A 135 -13.39 -1.85 5.61
CA LEU A 135 -12.86 -3.16 5.21
C LEU A 135 -13.94 -4.10 4.62
N SER A 136 -15.21 -3.82 4.91
CA SER A 136 -16.39 -4.52 4.34
C SER A 136 -16.82 -3.96 2.99
N ASP A 137 -16.34 -2.78 2.59
CA ASP A 137 -16.57 -2.23 1.27
C ASP A 137 -15.55 -2.82 0.29
N TYR A 138 -15.92 -3.94 -0.30
CA TYR A 138 -15.10 -4.68 -1.26
C TYR A 138 -14.70 -3.86 -2.49
N ARG A 139 -15.52 -2.88 -2.89
CA ARG A 139 -15.20 -2.01 -4.02
C ARG A 139 -14.06 -1.08 -3.64
N MET A 140 -14.13 -0.46 -2.47
CA MET A 140 -13.05 0.35 -1.92
C MET A 140 -11.78 -0.49 -1.75
N VAL A 141 -11.87 -1.69 -1.16
CA VAL A 141 -10.72 -2.60 -0.97
C VAL A 141 -10.05 -2.94 -2.30
N THR A 142 -10.83 -3.36 -3.30
CA THR A 142 -10.32 -3.70 -4.64
C THR A 142 -9.66 -2.49 -5.31
N ARG A 143 -10.24 -1.31 -5.16
CA ARG A 143 -9.71 -0.06 -5.72
C ARG A 143 -8.43 0.38 -5.02
N PHE A 144 -8.36 0.24 -3.69
CA PHE A 144 -7.15 0.50 -2.89
C PHE A 144 -6.01 -0.42 -3.33
N LEU A 145 -6.24 -1.73 -3.38
CA LEU A 145 -5.23 -2.72 -3.78
C LEU A 145 -4.80 -2.53 -5.24
N SER A 146 -5.72 -2.35 -6.19
CA SER A 146 -5.32 -2.14 -7.59
C SER A 146 -4.50 -0.85 -7.76
N SER A 147 -4.93 0.25 -7.14
CA SER A 147 -4.22 1.54 -7.21
C SER A 147 -2.83 1.46 -6.57
N CYS A 148 -2.72 0.87 -5.38
CA CYS A 148 -1.43 0.74 -4.71
C CYS A 148 -0.47 -0.18 -5.50
N ARG A 149 -0.96 -1.26 -6.13
CA ARG A 149 -0.14 -2.14 -6.96
C ARG A 149 0.38 -1.45 -8.21
N LEU A 150 -0.52 -0.82 -8.96
CA LEU A 150 -0.16 -0.16 -10.23
C LEU A 150 0.83 0.98 -10.01
N LEU A 151 0.68 1.69 -8.89
CA LEU A 151 1.58 2.78 -8.53
C LEU A 151 2.85 2.32 -7.79
N SER A 152 2.99 1.03 -7.45
CA SER A 152 4.23 0.49 -6.86
C SER A 152 5.15 -0.15 -7.90
N LEU A 153 4.58 -0.55 -9.04
CA LEU A 153 5.27 -1.19 -10.16
C LEU A 153 6.16 -0.24 -10.96
N TYR A 154 7.27 -0.78 -11.48
CA TYR A 154 8.16 -0.16 -12.47
C TYR A 154 8.65 1.27 -12.12
N LYS A 155 8.93 1.52 -10.83
CA LYS A 155 9.58 2.76 -10.40
C LYS A 155 10.99 2.81 -10.98
N THR A 156 11.30 3.92 -11.64
CA THR A 156 12.65 4.23 -12.11
C THR A 156 13.32 5.14 -11.10
N ALA A 157 14.53 4.79 -10.66
CA ALA A 157 15.35 5.64 -9.83
C ALA A 157 16.27 6.46 -10.74
N THR A 158 16.21 7.79 -10.64
CA THR A 158 17.13 8.69 -11.33
C THR A 158 17.92 9.48 -10.29
N LEU A 159 19.23 9.51 -10.46
CA LEU A 159 20.10 10.39 -9.68
C LEU A 159 20.07 11.77 -10.33
N GLU A 160 19.67 12.81 -9.59
CA GLU A 160 19.74 14.17 -10.14
C GLU A 160 21.21 14.60 -10.32
N PRO A 161 21.56 15.31 -11.41
CA PRO A 161 22.90 15.85 -11.60
C PRO A 161 23.32 16.70 -10.39
N GLY A 162 24.43 16.34 -9.74
CA GLY A 162 24.87 16.96 -8.48
C GLY A 162 24.69 16.09 -7.22
N ALA A 163 24.22 14.84 -7.35
CA ALA A 163 24.26 13.76 -6.34
C ALA A 163 23.57 14.02 -4.99
N THR A 164 22.79 15.09 -4.85
CA THR A 164 22.12 15.43 -3.58
C THR A 164 20.75 14.79 -3.42
N ARG A 165 20.20 14.19 -4.48
CA ARG A 165 18.83 13.63 -4.50
C ARG A 165 18.71 12.42 -5.41
N ILE A 166 18.05 11.39 -4.89
CA ILE A 166 17.54 10.26 -5.67
C ILE A 166 16.05 10.53 -5.91
N CYS A 167 15.65 10.64 -7.18
CA CYS A 167 14.26 10.80 -7.56
C CYS A 167 13.72 9.45 -8.01
N TYR A 168 12.63 8.97 -7.37
CA TYR A 168 11.89 7.82 -7.87
C TYR A 168 10.72 8.32 -8.70
N ARG A 169 10.67 7.95 -9.98
CA ARG A 169 9.57 8.31 -10.88
C ARG A 169 8.87 7.07 -11.40
N LEU A 170 7.54 7.13 -11.36
CA LEU A 170 6.68 6.19 -12.04
C LEU A 170 6.56 6.63 -13.49
N ASP A 171 6.87 5.73 -14.42
CA ASP A 171 6.59 5.92 -15.83
C ASP A 171 5.40 5.03 -16.22
N PRO A 172 4.22 5.63 -16.47
CA PRO A 172 3.03 4.86 -16.80
C PRO A 172 3.14 4.13 -18.15
N PHE A 173 4.06 4.53 -19.04
CA PHE A 173 4.33 3.77 -20.27
C PHE A 173 5.01 2.45 -19.99
N VAL A 174 5.98 2.43 -19.08
CA VAL A 174 6.69 1.20 -18.73
C VAL A 174 5.70 0.18 -18.16
N VAL A 175 4.80 0.63 -17.28
CA VAL A 175 3.71 -0.21 -16.74
C VAL A 175 2.84 -0.77 -17.87
N PHE A 176 2.40 0.09 -18.78
CA PHE A 176 1.57 -0.32 -19.92
C PHE A 176 2.28 -1.32 -20.84
N PHE A 177 3.53 -1.04 -21.23
CA PHE A 177 4.28 -1.89 -22.14
C PHE A 177 4.65 -3.25 -21.56
N GLU A 178 4.99 -3.31 -20.27
CA GLU A 178 5.25 -4.60 -19.62
C GLU A 178 3.97 -5.45 -19.49
N ASN A 179 2.83 -4.83 -19.16
CA ASN A 179 1.55 -5.54 -19.20
C ASN A 179 1.23 -6.01 -20.63
N LYS A 180 1.44 -5.16 -21.65
CA LYS A 180 1.28 -5.54 -23.06
C LYS A 180 2.17 -6.73 -23.41
N LYS A 181 3.43 -6.73 -23.00
CA LYS A 181 4.37 -7.82 -23.26
C LYS A 181 3.93 -9.14 -22.61
N GLN A 182 3.36 -9.09 -21.41
CA GLN A 182 2.77 -10.28 -20.78
C GLN A 182 1.61 -10.82 -21.60
N PHE A 183 0.73 -9.93 -22.07
CA PHE A 183 -0.35 -10.30 -22.99
C PHE A 183 0.16 -10.85 -24.33
N ASP A 184 1.25 -10.29 -24.87
CA ASP A 184 1.89 -10.76 -26.11
C ASP A 184 2.54 -12.15 -25.93
N GLN A 185 2.92 -12.53 -24.70
CA GLN A 185 3.48 -13.84 -24.35
C GLN A 185 2.42 -14.91 -24.09
N LEU A 186 1.15 -14.51 -23.90
CA LEU A 186 0.06 -15.46 -23.90
C LEU A 186 -0.07 -15.97 -25.34
N ASP A 187 0.19 -17.27 -25.54
CA ASP A 187 0.14 -17.90 -26.86
C ASP A 187 -1.33 -18.07 -27.27
N LEU A 188 -1.91 -16.96 -27.72
CA LEU A 188 -3.34 -16.84 -27.99
C LEU A 188 -3.67 -17.41 -29.37
N ILE A 189 -3.67 -18.74 -29.44
CA ILE A 189 -4.34 -19.57 -30.46
C ILE A 189 -3.76 -19.37 -31.88
N ASN A 190 -3.16 -20.44 -32.42
CA ASN A 190 -2.72 -20.58 -33.81
C ASN A 190 -1.57 -19.63 -34.25
N ASN A 191 -0.51 -19.47 -33.45
CA ASN A 191 0.72 -18.73 -33.83
C ASN A 191 0.51 -17.24 -34.18
N ASN A 192 -0.64 -16.64 -33.83
CA ASN A 192 -0.88 -15.21 -34.06
C ASN A 192 -0.72 -14.45 -32.75
N LEU A 193 0.39 -13.71 -32.65
CA LEU A 193 0.69 -12.85 -31.51
C LEU A 193 -0.31 -11.68 -31.45
N LEU A 194 -0.75 -11.30 -30.25
CA LEU A 194 -1.61 -10.13 -29.97
C LEU A 194 -1.15 -8.79 -30.60
N PRO A 195 0.15 -8.52 -30.86
CA PRO A 195 0.64 -7.35 -31.58
C PRO A 195 0.02 -7.14 -32.97
N ASN A 196 -0.53 -8.18 -33.60
CA ASN A 196 -1.16 -8.08 -34.91
C ASN A 196 -2.58 -7.48 -34.85
N LEU A 197 -3.16 -7.33 -33.66
CA LEU A 197 -4.52 -6.82 -33.44
C LEU A 197 -4.58 -5.38 -32.95
N ILE A 198 -3.56 -4.94 -32.22
CA ILE A 198 -3.50 -3.59 -31.63
C ILE A 198 -2.54 -2.76 -32.47
N THR A 199 -3.08 -1.84 -33.26
CA THR A 199 -2.26 -0.92 -34.05
C THR A 199 -1.69 0.18 -33.15
N HIS A 200 -0.69 0.92 -33.64
CA HIS A 200 -0.14 2.06 -32.92
C HIS A 200 -1.21 3.13 -32.60
N ASN A 201 -2.29 3.21 -33.39
CA ASN A 201 -3.38 4.16 -33.17
C ASN A 201 -4.34 3.74 -32.05
N ASP A 202 -4.34 2.46 -31.67
CA ASP A 202 -5.16 1.92 -30.60
C ASP A 202 -4.48 2.04 -29.22
N LEU A 203 -3.22 2.49 -29.19
CA LEU A 203 -2.46 2.66 -27.97
C LEU A 203 -2.96 3.89 -27.19
N PRO A 204 -3.13 3.78 -25.86
CA PRO A 204 -3.52 4.91 -25.04
C PRO A 204 -2.45 6.01 -25.12
N SER A 205 -2.91 7.25 -25.28
CA SER A 205 -2.00 8.40 -25.35
C SER A 205 -1.25 8.60 -24.04
N HIS A 206 -0.09 9.25 -24.10
CA HIS A 206 0.70 9.55 -22.89
C HIS A 206 -0.10 10.34 -21.87
N ARG A 207 -0.90 11.27 -22.37
CA ARG A 207 -1.78 12.10 -21.57
C ARG A 207 -2.84 11.25 -20.85
N THR A 208 -3.41 10.25 -21.51
CA THR A 208 -4.42 9.36 -20.93
C THR A 208 -3.84 8.59 -19.75
N LEU A 209 -2.74 7.88 -19.97
CA LEU A 209 -2.08 7.07 -18.93
C LEU A 209 -1.60 7.93 -17.76
N THR A 210 -1.07 9.12 -18.04
CA THR A 210 -0.67 10.07 -16.99
C THR A 210 -1.86 10.52 -16.16
N ASN A 211 -2.99 10.85 -16.79
CA ASN A 211 -4.20 11.28 -16.08
C ASN A 211 -4.76 10.16 -15.19
N GLU A 212 -4.77 8.90 -15.66
CA GLU A 212 -5.20 7.75 -14.87
C GLU A 212 -4.31 7.57 -13.64
N MET A 213 -2.99 7.66 -13.82
CA MET A 213 -2.02 7.58 -12.74
C MET A 213 -2.22 8.70 -11.72
N GLU A 214 -2.40 9.95 -12.17
CA GLU A 214 -2.70 11.09 -11.30
C GLU A 214 -4.00 10.87 -10.51
N ASN A 215 -5.05 10.34 -11.16
CA ASN A 215 -6.31 10.05 -10.48
C ASN A 215 -6.17 8.95 -9.40
N MET A 216 -5.37 7.92 -9.66
CA MET A 216 -5.06 6.89 -8.66
C MET A 216 -4.27 7.47 -7.48
N GLN A 217 -3.32 8.37 -7.73
CA GLN A 217 -2.56 9.07 -6.69
C GLN A 217 -3.46 9.98 -5.83
N ILE A 218 -4.34 10.75 -6.47
CA ILE A 218 -5.33 11.58 -5.76
C ILE A 218 -6.21 10.70 -4.88
N TYR A 219 -6.76 9.62 -5.44
CA TYR A 219 -7.60 8.68 -4.70
C TYR A 219 -6.90 8.12 -3.46
N ILE A 220 -5.70 7.54 -3.62
CA ILE A 220 -4.99 6.90 -2.53
C ILE A 220 -4.57 7.91 -1.45
N THR A 221 -4.12 9.10 -1.85
CA THR A 221 -3.72 10.13 -0.89
C THR A 221 -4.91 10.66 -0.10
N GLU A 222 -6.06 10.86 -0.73
CA GLU A 222 -7.30 11.26 -0.06
C GLU A 222 -7.79 10.19 0.90
N LEU A 223 -7.93 8.93 0.45
CA LEU A 223 -8.35 7.81 1.27
C LEU A 223 -7.44 7.61 2.49
N THR A 224 -6.12 7.70 2.30
CA THR A 224 -5.14 7.55 3.40
C THR A 224 -5.25 8.71 4.40
N SER A 225 -5.46 9.94 3.91
CA SER A 225 -5.61 11.12 4.76
C SER A 225 -6.89 11.12 5.58
N ASP A 226 -7.99 10.72 4.96
CA ASP A 226 -9.28 10.63 5.64
C ASP A 226 -9.27 9.49 6.66
N TRP A 227 -8.64 8.35 6.32
CA TRP A 227 -8.47 7.23 7.25
C TRP A 227 -7.71 7.64 8.53
N ILE A 228 -6.54 8.26 8.42
CA ILE A 228 -5.76 8.61 9.62
C ILE A 228 -6.43 9.69 10.47
N SER A 229 -7.18 10.59 9.82
CA SER A 229 -7.97 11.61 10.52
C SER A 229 -9.09 10.95 11.31
N GLY A 230 -9.85 10.04 10.68
CA GLY A 230 -10.88 9.26 11.35
C GLY A 230 -10.32 8.38 12.47
N LEU A 231 -9.14 7.77 12.27
CA LEU A 231 -8.47 6.97 13.29
C LEU A 231 -8.04 7.82 14.49
N SER A 232 -7.55 9.04 14.25
CA SER A 232 -7.20 10.00 15.31
C SER A 232 -8.41 10.40 16.15
N ASP A 233 -9.60 10.46 15.54
CA ASP A 233 -10.86 10.75 16.23
C ASP A 233 -11.35 9.52 17.02
N GLU A 234 -11.32 8.34 16.41
CA GLU A 234 -11.75 7.06 17.00
C GLU A 234 -10.94 6.69 18.25
N ILE A 235 -9.62 6.87 18.18
CA ILE A 235 -8.70 6.61 19.28
C ILE A 235 -8.93 7.58 20.46
N GLY A 236 -9.57 8.72 20.22
CA GLY A 236 -9.75 9.77 21.23
C GLY A 236 -8.44 10.48 21.58
N LEU A 237 -7.54 10.69 20.60
CA LEU A 237 -6.34 11.49 20.82
C LEU A 237 -6.72 12.91 21.27
N GLY A 238 -5.95 13.48 22.21
CA GLY A 238 -6.20 14.83 22.70
C GLY A 238 -6.27 15.87 21.56
N GLU A 239 -7.10 16.90 21.74
CA GLU A 239 -7.33 17.98 20.78
C GLU A 239 -6.02 18.57 20.19
N PRO A 240 -4.91 18.74 20.95
CA PRO A 240 -3.65 19.21 20.37
C PRO A 240 -3.09 18.33 19.26
N ILE A 241 -3.18 16.99 19.37
CA ILE A 241 -2.66 16.05 18.36
C ILE A 241 -3.56 16.05 17.12
N GLN A 242 -4.88 16.03 17.33
CA GLN A 242 -5.86 16.15 16.23
C GLN A 242 -5.64 17.45 15.45
N ARG A 243 -5.50 18.58 16.14
CA ARG A 243 -5.18 19.87 15.52
C ARG A 243 -3.83 19.86 14.83
N LEU A 244 -2.81 19.22 15.42
CA LEU A 244 -1.50 19.08 14.78
C LEU A 244 -1.60 18.28 13.47
N LEU A 245 -2.33 17.17 13.45
CA LEU A 245 -2.54 16.34 12.26
C LEU A 245 -3.29 17.13 11.17
N GLN A 246 -4.41 17.76 11.52
CA GLN A 246 -5.21 18.55 10.58
C GLN A 246 -4.44 19.77 10.05
N SER A 247 -3.83 20.55 10.94
CA SER A 247 -3.07 21.76 10.58
C SER A 247 -1.75 21.48 9.87
N SER A 248 -1.25 20.25 9.89
CA SER A 248 -0.03 19.83 9.18
C SER A 248 -0.33 19.12 7.85
N THR A 249 -1.57 18.68 7.62
CA THR A 249 -2.01 18.13 6.34
C THR A 249 -1.99 19.22 5.27
N ARG A 250 -1.42 18.92 4.10
CA ARG A 250 -1.27 19.85 2.98
C ARG A 250 -1.89 19.27 1.73
N LEU A 251 -2.54 20.14 0.95
CA LEU A 251 -3.04 19.81 -0.39
C LEU A 251 -2.12 20.48 -1.41
N SER A 252 -1.56 19.70 -2.33
CA SER A 252 -0.74 20.24 -3.42
C SER A 252 -1.60 20.84 -4.53
N ALA A 253 -0.98 21.61 -5.43
CA ALA A 253 -1.64 22.12 -6.65
C ALA A 253 -2.19 21.00 -7.56
N ARG A 254 -1.68 19.78 -7.42
CA ARG A 254 -2.16 18.58 -8.13
C ARG A 254 -3.28 17.85 -7.39
N LYS A 255 -3.82 18.44 -6.32
CA LYS A 255 -4.83 17.85 -5.42
C LYS A 255 -4.36 16.60 -4.67
N LEU A 256 -3.04 16.39 -4.55
CA LEU A 256 -2.50 15.32 -3.71
C LEU A 256 -2.49 15.79 -2.26
N ARG A 257 -3.10 15.00 -1.36
CA ARG A 257 -2.99 15.24 0.09
C ARG A 257 -1.71 14.63 0.63
N CYS A 258 -1.00 15.35 1.48
CA CYS A 258 0.18 14.86 2.16
C CYS A 258 0.06 15.14 3.65
N ILE A 259 0.46 14.17 4.45
CA ILE A 259 0.49 14.26 5.90
C ILE A 259 1.94 14.02 6.34
N PRO A 260 2.50 14.89 7.19
CA PRO A 260 3.85 14.67 7.68
C PRO A 260 3.98 13.36 8.46
N ALA A 261 5.13 12.71 8.33
CA ALA A 261 5.38 11.41 8.94
C ALA A 261 5.31 11.45 10.46
N TYR A 262 5.85 12.49 11.10
CA TYR A 262 5.91 12.57 12.57
C TYR A 262 4.52 12.62 13.23
N PRO A 263 3.62 13.57 12.93
CA PRO A 263 2.28 13.59 13.54
C PRO A 263 1.48 12.32 13.28
N SER A 264 1.57 11.79 12.06
CA SER A 264 0.85 10.57 11.68
C SER A 264 1.44 9.31 12.32
N LEU A 265 2.75 9.29 12.60
CA LEU A 265 3.41 8.23 13.36
C LEU A 265 2.90 8.16 14.81
N LEU A 266 2.60 9.31 15.43
CA LEU A 266 2.04 9.34 16.80
C LEU A 266 0.69 8.60 16.87
N VAL A 267 -0.17 8.82 15.88
CA VAL A 267 -1.49 8.18 15.79
C VAL A 267 -1.34 6.67 15.60
N ILE A 268 -0.57 6.23 14.60
CA ILE A 268 -0.41 4.79 14.36
C ILE A 268 0.38 4.09 15.46
N ARG A 269 1.31 4.77 16.14
CA ARG A 269 2.04 4.20 17.27
C ARG A 269 1.10 3.85 18.42
N PHE A 270 0.08 4.67 18.66
CA PHE A 270 -0.97 4.36 19.63
C PHE A 270 -1.80 3.16 19.17
N GLU A 271 -2.19 3.12 17.89
CA GLU A 271 -2.90 1.99 17.31
C GLU A 271 -2.12 0.68 17.45
N TRP A 272 -0.80 0.71 17.20
CA TRP A 272 0.09 -0.44 17.41
C TRP A 272 0.10 -0.92 18.84
N PHE A 273 0.09 0.02 19.80
CA PHE A 273 0.02 -0.30 21.21
C PHE A 273 -1.32 -0.95 21.59
N VAL A 274 -2.45 -0.34 21.23
CA VAL A 274 -3.79 -0.83 21.60
C VAL A 274 -4.10 -2.17 20.97
N LYS A 275 -3.72 -2.37 19.70
CA LYS A 275 -3.94 -3.63 18.99
C LYS A 275 -2.85 -4.67 19.23
N ASN A 276 -1.86 -4.36 20.08
CA ASN A 276 -0.70 -5.22 20.35
C ASN A 276 -0.03 -5.73 19.06
N ILE A 277 0.17 -4.81 18.12
CA ILE A 277 0.76 -5.12 16.82
C ILE A 277 2.25 -5.39 17.01
N PRO A 278 2.76 -6.57 16.57
CA PRO A 278 4.18 -6.85 16.69
C PRO A 278 4.97 -6.03 15.67
N ILE A 279 6.09 -5.47 16.13
CA ILE A 279 6.95 -4.62 15.30
C ILE A 279 8.31 -5.28 15.19
N PHE A 280 8.84 -5.34 13.97
CA PHE A 280 10.17 -5.84 13.68
C PHE A 280 11.05 -4.70 13.17
N LEU A 281 12.14 -4.43 13.86
CA LEU A 281 13.06 -3.35 13.52
C LEU A 281 14.37 -3.93 13.00
N VAL A 282 14.73 -3.52 11.77
CA VAL A 282 16.03 -3.79 11.16
C VAL A 282 16.83 -2.49 11.19
N VAL A 283 17.98 -2.51 11.85
CA VAL A 283 18.94 -1.40 11.86
C VAL A 283 20.14 -1.81 11.02
N ARG A 284 20.24 -1.24 9.82
CA ARG A 284 21.41 -1.39 8.97
C ARG A 284 22.50 -0.40 9.41
N ARG A 285 23.67 -0.91 9.78
CA ARG A 285 24.83 -0.11 10.17
C ARG A 285 25.91 -0.23 9.12
N PHE A 286 26.32 0.90 8.57
CA PHE A 286 27.42 0.90 7.60
C PHE A 286 28.78 0.85 8.31
N CYS A 287 29.71 0.12 7.72
CA CYS A 287 31.12 0.05 8.10
C CYS A 287 31.99 0.24 6.85
N THR A 288 33.31 0.28 7.00
CA THR A 288 34.22 0.44 5.86
C THR A 288 34.17 -0.71 4.83
N GLN A 289 33.65 -1.88 5.20
CA GLN A 289 33.62 -3.09 4.35
C GLN A 289 32.21 -3.45 3.85
N GLY A 290 31.21 -2.61 4.12
CA GLY A 290 29.82 -2.85 3.74
C GLY A 290 28.84 -2.47 4.85
N TYR A 291 27.89 -3.34 5.18
CA TYR A 291 26.96 -3.10 6.29
C TYR A 291 26.63 -4.33 7.13
N HIS A 292 26.28 -4.09 8.38
CA HIS A 292 25.74 -5.08 9.31
C HIS A 292 24.25 -4.83 9.55
N ASN A 293 23.46 -5.88 9.69
CA ASN A 293 22.07 -5.77 10.12
C ASN A 293 21.97 -6.18 11.59
N ALA A 294 21.43 -5.29 12.41
CA ALA A 294 20.96 -5.61 13.75
C ALA A 294 19.44 -5.76 13.74
N PHE A 295 18.94 -6.83 14.34
CA PHE A 295 17.52 -7.16 14.36
C PHE A 295 16.97 -7.00 15.76
N TYR A 296 15.80 -6.37 15.87
CA TYR A 296 15.12 -6.16 17.13
C TYR A 296 13.65 -6.52 17.00
N ARG A 297 13.15 -7.24 17.99
CA ARG A 297 11.73 -7.45 18.21
C ARG A 297 11.23 -6.36 19.15
N ILE A 298 10.17 -5.67 18.74
CA ILE A 298 9.52 -4.64 19.53
C ILE A 298 8.15 -5.17 19.96
N SER A 299 7.93 -5.24 21.27
CA SER A 299 6.70 -5.78 21.88
C SER A 299 6.12 -4.79 22.88
N VAL A 300 4.80 -4.79 23.03
CA VAL A 300 4.13 -3.95 24.01
C VAL A 300 4.52 -4.35 25.43
N LYS A 301 4.86 -3.37 26.29
CA LYS A 301 5.16 -3.61 27.70
C LYS A 301 3.89 -3.98 28.47
N PRO A 302 3.87 -5.09 29.23
CA PRO A 302 2.72 -5.44 30.06
C PRO A 302 2.40 -4.40 31.14
N THR A 303 3.41 -3.67 31.64
CA THR A 303 3.23 -2.54 32.57
C THR A 303 2.48 -1.38 31.93
N ALA A 304 2.80 -1.03 30.69
CA ALA A 304 2.12 0.03 29.95
C ALA A 304 0.65 -0.30 29.69
N VAL A 305 0.33 -1.54 29.34
CA VAL A 305 -1.08 -2.00 29.16
C VAL A 305 -1.88 -1.85 30.45
N ARG A 306 -1.31 -2.27 31.60
CA ARG A 306 -1.98 -2.13 32.90
C ARG A 306 -2.26 -0.67 33.24
N GLN A 307 -1.27 0.20 33.05
CA GLN A 307 -1.41 1.64 33.25
C GLN A 307 -2.51 2.21 32.34
N TYR A 308 -2.53 1.83 31.05
CA TYR A 308 -3.57 2.25 30.10
C TYR A 308 -4.97 1.85 30.57
N ILE A 309 -5.18 0.58 30.93
CA ILE A 309 -6.47 0.07 31.41
C ILE A 309 -6.92 0.83 32.67
N GLU A 310 -6.01 1.10 33.60
CA GLU A 310 -6.31 1.85 34.82
C GLU A 310 -6.70 3.30 34.52
N ALA A 311 -5.97 3.98 33.63
CA ALA A 311 -6.28 5.35 33.24
C ALA A 311 -7.64 5.45 32.53
N VAL A 312 -7.96 4.50 31.63
CA VAL A 312 -9.28 4.42 30.99
C VAL A 312 -10.38 4.23 32.03
N ARG A 313 -10.19 3.34 33.02
CA ARG A 313 -11.16 3.15 34.12
C ARG A 313 -11.36 4.40 34.97
N GLN A 314 -10.31 5.18 35.17
CA GLN A 314 -10.34 6.42 35.95
C GLN A 314 -10.81 7.64 35.12
N ASN A 315 -11.22 7.45 33.86
CA ASN A 315 -11.53 8.51 32.91
C ASN A 315 -10.41 9.56 32.79
N ASN A 316 -9.16 9.12 32.97
CA ASN A 316 -7.98 9.95 32.98
C ASN A 316 -7.30 9.87 31.61
N ALA A 317 -7.67 10.79 30.71
CA ALA A 317 -7.18 10.84 29.32
C ALA A 317 -5.66 11.06 29.18
N LYS A 318 -4.92 11.31 30.28
CA LYS A 318 -3.50 11.66 30.25
C LYS A 318 -2.56 10.62 29.64
N ILE A 319 -2.92 9.34 29.63
CA ILE A 319 -2.10 8.31 28.94
C ILE A 319 -2.10 8.52 27.44
N VAL A 320 -3.17 9.10 26.90
CA VAL A 320 -3.27 9.51 25.50
C VAL A 320 -2.51 10.81 25.26
N ASP A 321 -2.56 11.75 26.22
CA ASP A 321 -1.95 13.08 26.08
C ASP A 321 -0.41 13.10 26.13
N HIS A 322 0.22 12.15 26.83
CA HIS A 322 1.67 12.17 27.05
C HIS A 322 2.48 11.17 26.22
N GLY A 323 1.84 10.39 25.33
CA GLY A 323 2.53 9.55 24.35
C GLY A 323 3.73 8.80 24.94
N ASN A 324 3.50 8.16 26.10
CA ASN A 324 4.56 7.78 27.04
C ASN A 324 5.73 7.11 26.30
N ILE A 325 6.95 7.53 26.60
CA ILE A 325 8.18 7.06 25.91
C ILE A 325 8.32 5.53 26.06
N ASP A 326 7.64 4.93 27.04
CA ASP A 326 7.87 3.55 27.49
C ASP A 326 6.75 2.53 27.20
N TRP A 327 6.07 2.62 26.05
CA TRP A 327 5.04 1.63 25.68
C TRP A 327 5.57 0.30 25.16
N PHE A 328 6.81 0.28 24.67
CA PHE A 328 7.37 -0.87 23.98
C PHE A 328 8.71 -1.28 24.59
N ASP A 329 8.92 -2.58 24.71
CA ASP A 329 10.23 -3.18 24.95
C ASP A 329 10.91 -3.46 23.62
N VAL A 330 12.20 -3.15 23.53
CA VAL A 330 13.03 -3.41 22.36
C VAL A 330 14.02 -4.51 22.71
N THR A 331 13.82 -5.70 22.15
CA THR A 331 14.64 -6.88 22.45
C THR A 331 15.50 -7.24 21.23
N PRO A 332 16.84 -7.32 21.35
CA PRO A 332 17.67 -7.79 20.25
C PRO A 332 17.37 -9.26 19.94
N VAL A 333 17.33 -9.61 18.66
CA VAL A 333 17.09 -10.99 18.19
C VAL A 333 18.12 -11.40 17.15
N SER A 334 18.40 -12.69 17.06
CA SER A 334 19.29 -13.24 16.03
C SER A 334 18.54 -13.45 14.71
N LEU A 335 19.28 -13.51 13.60
CA LEU A 335 18.69 -13.85 12.30
C LEU A 335 17.99 -15.22 12.33
N ASN A 336 18.57 -16.20 13.03
CA ASN A 336 17.96 -17.53 13.17
C ASN A 336 16.61 -17.47 13.89
N SER A 337 16.49 -16.66 14.95
CA SER A 337 15.21 -16.44 15.64
C SER A 337 14.16 -15.81 14.71
N VAL A 338 14.56 -14.83 13.89
CA VAL A 338 13.69 -14.20 12.89
C VAL A 338 13.21 -15.20 11.83
N LEU A 339 14.03 -16.18 11.45
CA LEU A 339 13.66 -17.14 10.41
C LEU A 339 12.85 -18.33 10.93
N LEU A 340 13.04 -18.72 12.19
CA LEU A 340 12.55 -20.00 12.71
C LEU A 340 11.44 -19.86 13.75
N ASP A 341 11.43 -18.78 14.53
CA ASP A 341 10.50 -18.66 15.65
C ASP A 341 9.08 -18.34 15.18
N ASP A 342 8.09 -18.87 15.91
CA ASP A 342 6.68 -18.69 15.55
C ASP A 342 6.22 -17.23 15.59
N TRP A 343 6.83 -16.41 16.45
CA TRP A 343 6.48 -14.99 16.51
C TRP A 343 6.75 -14.30 15.17
N ALA A 344 7.82 -14.67 14.47
CA ALA A 344 8.23 -14.05 13.21
C ALA A 344 7.31 -14.42 12.03
N ARG A 345 6.52 -15.48 12.16
CA ARG A 345 5.53 -15.92 11.15
C ARG A 345 4.24 -15.11 11.17
N GLN A 346 4.05 -14.26 12.17
CA GLN A 346 2.91 -13.36 12.24
C GLN A 346 3.15 -12.12 11.36
N PRO A 347 2.11 -11.37 10.94
CA PRO A 347 2.28 -10.10 10.28
C PRO A 347 2.92 -9.09 11.23
N HIS A 348 3.95 -8.41 10.76
CA HIS A 348 4.63 -7.36 11.51
C HIS A 348 4.53 -6.03 10.77
N VAL A 349 4.58 -4.95 11.53
CA VAL A 349 5.11 -3.70 10.99
C VAL A 349 6.63 -3.83 10.95
N ILE A 350 7.21 -3.78 9.75
CA ILE A 350 8.66 -3.84 9.57
C ILE A 350 9.19 -2.42 9.39
N ILE A 351 10.08 -2.00 10.28
CA ILE A 351 10.79 -0.73 10.19
C ILE A 351 12.22 -1.04 9.79
N ILE A 352 12.65 -0.53 8.64
CA ILE A 352 14.04 -0.62 8.20
C ILE A 352 14.65 0.76 8.34
N SER A 353 15.69 0.85 9.16
CA SER A 353 16.42 2.08 9.44
C SER A 353 17.88 1.93 9.06
N ASN A 354 18.45 3.01 8.54
CA ASN A 354 19.87 3.10 8.26
C ASN A 354 20.52 3.95 9.35
N SER A 355 21.46 3.37 10.08
CA SER A 355 22.31 4.08 11.01
C SER A 355 23.54 4.55 10.24
N ILE A 356 23.62 5.86 10.01
CA ILE A 356 24.80 6.50 9.47
C ILE A 356 25.67 6.97 10.63
N ALA A 357 26.88 6.45 10.72
CA ALA A 357 27.94 7.08 11.49
C ALA A 357 28.64 8.02 10.50
N GLY A 358 28.11 9.23 10.33
CA GLY A 358 28.62 10.17 9.33
C GLY A 358 27.60 11.21 8.88
N SER A 359 28.04 12.05 7.96
CA SER A 359 27.23 13.06 7.28
C SER A 359 26.23 12.45 6.31
N MET A 360 25.29 13.26 5.82
CA MET A 360 24.40 12.85 4.72
C MET A 360 25.19 12.55 3.43
N ASP A 361 26.35 13.18 3.23
CA ASP A 361 27.20 12.94 2.06
C ASP A 361 27.79 11.53 2.11
N ASP A 362 28.19 11.06 3.30
CA ASP A 362 28.65 9.67 3.51
C ASP A 362 27.56 8.66 3.14
N PHE A 363 26.29 9.00 3.39
CA PHE A 363 25.15 8.17 2.98
C PHE A 363 25.02 8.09 1.46
N TYR A 364 25.08 9.23 0.76
CA TYR A 364 24.96 9.27 -0.70
C TYR A 364 26.12 8.56 -1.40
N ILE A 365 27.35 8.73 -0.91
CA ILE A 365 28.54 8.02 -1.42
C ILE A 365 28.30 6.50 -1.33
N ARG A 366 27.87 6.01 -0.17
CA ARG A 366 27.63 4.56 0.04
C ARG A 366 26.46 4.02 -0.79
N MET A 367 25.44 4.84 -1.08
CA MET A 367 24.33 4.46 -1.96
C MET A 367 24.75 4.37 -3.44
N GLY A 368 25.70 5.21 -3.88
CA GLY A 368 26.20 5.23 -5.27
C GLY A 368 27.28 4.19 -5.54
N ASP A 369 28.00 3.74 -4.51
CA ASP A 369 29.13 2.83 -4.63
C ASP A 369 28.65 1.36 -4.62
N ASN A 370 28.33 0.82 -5.81
CA ASN A 370 27.79 -0.54 -5.98
C ASN A 370 28.64 -1.65 -5.33
N ASN A 371 29.93 -1.39 -5.07
CA ASN A 371 30.86 -2.35 -4.49
C ASN A 371 30.77 -2.46 -2.94
N GLN A 372 30.10 -1.53 -2.25
CA GLN A 372 29.97 -1.54 -0.77
C GLN A 372 28.59 -2.04 -0.29
N ASN A 373 27.76 -2.56 -1.18
CA ASN A 373 26.38 -2.98 -0.88
C ASN A 373 26.27 -4.44 -0.38
N GLY A 374 27.38 -5.06 0.02
CA GLY A 374 27.40 -6.40 0.60
C GLY A 374 27.07 -6.41 2.09
N VAL A 375 26.36 -7.46 2.54
CA VAL A 375 26.24 -7.76 3.97
C VAL A 375 27.61 -8.19 4.49
N HIS A 376 28.14 -7.48 5.48
CA HIS A 376 29.37 -7.82 6.16
C HIS A 376 29.04 -8.73 7.35
N ASN A 377 29.35 -10.03 7.22
CA ASN A 377 28.98 -11.06 8.21
C ASN A 377 30.14 -11.46 9.15
N GLU A 378 31.34 -10.90 8.96
CA GLU A 378 32.52 -11.24 9.76
C GLU A 378 32.60 -10.38 11.04
N SER A 379 33.46 -10.78 11.98
CA SER A 379 33.71 -10.01 13.19
C SER A 379 34.27 -8.63 12.83
N CYS A 380 33.53 -7.59 13.15
CA CYS A 380 33.88 -6.22 12.79
C CYS A 380 34.11 -5.39 14.05
N PRO A 381 35.36 -5.02 14.37
CA PRO A 381 35.68 -4.20 15.53
C PRO A 381 34.94 -2.84 15.54
N GLU A 382 34.72 -2.25 14.35
CA GLU A 382 33.95 -1.01 14.18
C GLU A 382 32.48 -1.19 14.56
N TYR A 383 31.89 -2.35 14.25
CA TYR A 383 30.52 -2.69 14.62
C TYR A 383 30.40 -3.01 16.12
N ASP A 384 31.33 -3.81 16.66
CA ASP A 384 31.31 -4.26 18.06
C ASP A 384 31.53 -3.09 19.03
N MET A 385 32.46 -2.18 18.72
CA MET A 385 32.68 -0.96 19.49
C MET A 385 31.40 -0.13 19.58
N ARG A 386 30.71 0.07 18.44
CA ARG A 386 29.47 0.84 18.36
C ARG A 386 28.24 0.14 18.95
N GLN A 387 28.26 -1.18 19.11
CA GLN A 387 27.21 -1.89 19.85
C GLN A 387 27.39 -1.69 21.36
N ARG A 388 28.64 -1.67 21.85
CA ARG A 388 28.96 -1.44 23.26
C ARG A 388 28.66 -0.01 23.72
N GLU A 389 28.92 1.00 22.88
CA GLU A 389 28.61 2.41 23.18
C GLU A 389 27.13 2.65 23.51
N ARG A 390 26.19 1.85 22.97
CA ARG A 390 24.76 1.98 23.28
C ARG A 390 24.31 1.22 24.53
N MET A 391 24.98 0.13 24.89
CA MET A 391 24.66 -0.59 26.13
C MET A 391 25.23 0.09 27.39
N GLY A 392 26.00 1.18 27.22
CA GLY A 392 26.55 1.99 28.31
C GLY A 392 25.88 3.36 28.50
N CYS A 393 24.78 3.66 27.80
CA CYS A 393 23.97 4.83 28.05
C CYS A 393 22.76 4.44 28.91
N ASP A 394 23.01 4.27 30.21
CA ASP A 394 21.98 4.36 31.25
C ASP A 394 21.80 5.82 31.69
#